data_AF-A0A953G6M9-F1
#
_entry.id   AF-A0A953G6M9-F1
#
_cell.length_a   1.000
_cell.length_b   1.000
_cell.length_c   1.000
_cell.angle_alpha   90.00
_cell.angle_beta   90.00
_cell.angle_gamma   90.00
#
_symmetry.space_group_name_H-M   'P 1'
#
loop_
_entity.id
_entity.type
_entity.pdbx_description
1 polymer ?
#
loop_
_entity_poly.entity_id
_entity_poly.type
_entity_poly.pdbx_seq_one_letter_code
_entity_poly.pdbx_strand_id
1 'polypeptide(L)'
;MGSKKAKSLKVEHPDLGERGDVAPLNHEIAQIVFEDLSEQFEEILSQALDANEALLVQGVLEKLEEANFAEKVVTGSPEITTEWVGIESLSALRAMVGGRFHSLKTRWVEAGLPLKEHRGDKVTLGELDKSGWIELTSWISKQGFEVRLCPDRPGSLFELRSAKRQE
;
A
#
# COMPACT_ATOMS: atom_id res chain seq x y z
N MET A 1 -36.27 -14.28 80.45
CA MET A 1 -35.89 -12.99 81.04
C MET A 1 -34.39 -12.95 81.21
N GLY A 2 -33.71 -11.91 80.75
CA GLY A 2 -32.26 -11.73 80.97
C GLY A 2 -31.57 -10.90 79.90
N SER A 3 -32.11 -9.70 79.62
CA SER A 3 -31.45 -8.72 78.74
C SER A 3 -30.18 -8.22 79.44
N LYS A 4 -29.01 -8.60 78.95
CA LYS A 4 -27.72 -8.13 79.47
C LYS A 4 -27.34 -6.82 78.79
N LYS A 5 -27.33 -5.75 79.58
CA LYS A 5 -26.83 -4.41 79.26
C LYS A 5 -25.42 -4.47 78.65
N ALA A 6 -25.24 -3.90 77.46
CA ALA A 6 -23.92 -3.52 76.95
C ALA A 6 -23.54 -2.15 77.56
N LYS A 7 -22.38 -2.11 78.24
CA LYS A 7 -21.75 -0.89 78.76
C LYS A 7 -21.19 -0.08 77.58
N SER A 8 -21.55 1.20 77.50
CA SER A 8 -20.93 2.16 76.58
C SER A 8 -19.44 2.31 76.91
N LEU A 9 -18.59 1.97 75.95
CA LEU A 9 -17.17 2.33 75.97
C LEU A 9 -17.07 3.82 75.65
N LYS A 10 -16.55 4.61 76.59
CA LYS A 10 -16.20 6.01 76.39
C LYS A 10 -14.85 6.02 75.67
N VAL A 11 -14.86 6.28 74.37
CA VAL A 11 -13.64 6.44 73.58
C VAL A 11 -13.17 7.87 73.80
N GLU A 12 -12.08 8.02 74.57
CA GLU A 12 -11.39 9.29 74.69
C GLU A 12 -10.70 9.60 73.36
N HIS A 13 -10.97 10.79 72.82
CA HIS A 13 -10.31 11.29 71.62
C HIS A 13 -8.85 11.60 71.95
N PRO A 14 -7.87 11.01 71.23
CA PRO A 14 -6.51 11.52 71.29
C PRO A 14 -6.48 12.90 70.64
N ASP A 15 -5.95 13.84 71.42
CA ASP A 15 -5.58 15.20 71.06
C ASP A 15 -4.84 15.20 69.72
N LEU A 16 -5.45 15.83 68.71
CA LEU A 16 -4.82 16.03 67.40
C LEU A 16 -3.85 17.21 67.51
N GLY A 17 -2.70 16.91 68.13
CA GLY A 17 -1.52 17.74 68.06
C GLY A 17 -1.09 17.94 66.61
N GLU A 18 -1.08 19.22 66.23
CA GLU A 18 -0.31 19.85 65.15
C GLU A 18 -0.38 19.18 63.76
N ARG A 19 -1.26 19.73 62.92
CA ARG A 19 -1.14 19.68 61.45
C ARG A 19 0.17 20.35 61.03
N GLY A 20 1.24 19.56 60.97
CA GLY A 20 2.45 19.92 60.24
C GLY A 20 2.17 19.89 58.75
N ASP A 21 2.53 20.97 58.06
CA ASP A 21 2.46 21.16 56.62
C ASP A 21 3.12 20.00 55.84
N VAL A 22 2.33 19.22 55.08
CA VAL A 22 2.83 18.22 54.12
C VAL A 22 2.40 18.54 52.68
N ALA A 23 1.93 19.76 52.42
CA ALA A 23 1.18 20.10 51.21
C ALA A 23 1.96 20.60 49.96
N PRO A 24 3.23 21.06 49.98
CA PRO A 24 3.84 21.62 48.76
C PRO A 24 4.55 20.59 47.86
N LEU A 25 5.26 19.61 48.42
CA LEU A 25 6.08 18.67 47.62
C LEU A 25 5.27 17.71 46.74
N ASN A 26 4.08 17.30 47.18
CA ASN A 26 3.22 16.42 46.38
C ASN A 26 2.60 17.12 45.15
N HIS A 27 2.43 18.45 45.21
CA HIS A 27 1.89 19.21 44.09
C HIS A 27 2.95 19.45 43.01
N GLU A 28 4.19 19.77 43.39
CA GLU A 28 5.29 19.92 42.42
C GLU A 28 5.58 18.61 41.69
N ILE A 29 5.62 17.48 42.42
CA ILE A 29 5.83 16.16 41.80
C ILE A 29 4.65 15.81 40.87
N ALA A 30 3.41 16.06 41.29
CA ALA A 30 2.24 15.82 40.45
C ALA A 30 2.24 16.69 39.18
N GLN A 31 2.75 17.92 39.28
CA GLN A 31 2.82 18.85 38.16
C GLN A 31 3.90 18.46 37.14
N ILE A 32 5.09 18.05 37.62
CA ILE A 32 6.16 17.52 36.77
C ILE A 32 5.70 16.24 36.04
N VAL A 33 5.05 15.32 36.75
CA VAL A 33 4.52 14.08 36.15
C VAL A 33 3.42 14.39 35.12
N PHE A 34 2.58 15.40 35.38
CA PHE A 34 1.54 15.82 34.44
C PHE A 34 2.12 16.45 33.17
N GLU A 35 3.14 17.31 33.29
CA GLU A 35 3.84 17.91 32.15
C GLU A 35 4.53 16.84 31.29
N ASP A 36 5.24 15.90 31.90
CA ASP A 36 5.89 14.78 31.21
C ASP A 36 4.89 13.88 30.47
N LEU A 37 3.75 13.57 31.09
CA LEU A 37 2.67 12.83 30.43
C LEU A 37 2.05 13.62 29.27
N SER A 38 1.90 14.93 29.41
CA SER A 38 1.34 15.79 28.35
C SER A 38 2.26 15.82 27.13
N GLU A 39 3.57 15.96 27.32
CA GLU A 39 4.55 15.90 26.23
C GLU A 39 4.54 14.54 25.52
N GLN A 40 4.47 13.44 26.27
CA GLN A 40 4.37 12.09 25.69
C GLN A 40 3.08 11.90 24.88
N PHE A 41 1.96 12.46 25.34
CA PHE A 41 0.70 12.40 24.59
C PHE A 41 0.76 13.21 23.29
N GLU A 42 1.37 14.40 23.30
CA GLU A 42 1.57 15.21 22.10
C GLU A 42 2.46 14.51 21.08
N GLU A 43 3.54 13.86 21.53
CA GLU A 43 4.43 13.11 20.65
C GLU A 43 3.71 11.92 19.99
N ILE A 44 2.94 11.14 20.75
CA ILE A 44 2.14 10.02 20.23
C ILE A 44 1.08 10.52 19.24
N LEU A 45 0.41 11.65 19.54
CA LEU A 45 -0.57 12.24 18.65
C LEU A 45 0.06 12.70 17.34
N SER A 46 1.24 13.34 17.38
CA SER A 46 1.97 13.75 16.19
C SER A 46 2.35 12.54 15.33
N GLN A 47 2.93 11.50 15.93
CA GLN A 47 3.32 10.28 15.22
C GLN A 47 2.11 9.56 14.59
N ALA A 48 0.98 9.53 15.29
CA ALA A 48 -0.25 8.94 14.77
C ALA A 48 -0.84 9.74 13.59
N LEU A 49 -0.73 11.07 13.62
CA LEU A 49 -1.14 11.94 12.52
C LEU A 49 -0.23 11.77 11.30
N ASP A 50 1.09 11.72 11.48
CA ASP A 50 2.05 11.52 10.38
C ASP A 50 1.87 10.15 9.71
N ALA A 51 1.65 9.10 10.51
CA ALA A 51 1.37 7.76 9.99
C ALA A 51 0.04 7.73 9.21
N ASN A 52 -0.98 8.43 9.70
CA ASN A 52 -2.25 8.57 8.98
C ASN A 52 -2.10 9.38 7.70
N GLU A 53 -1.30 10.44 7.69
CA GLU A 53 -1.03 11.23 6.48
C GLU A 53 -0.39 10.36 5.40
N ALA A 54 0.62 9.56 5.75
CA ALA A 54 1.25 8.64 4.81
C ALA A 54 0.24 7.62 4.23
N LEU A 55 -0.62 7.05 5.07
CA LEU A 55 -1.67 6.12 4.63
C LEU A 55 -2.73 6.79 3.76
N LEU A 56 -3.10 8.04 4.07
CA LEU A 56 -4.06 8.82 3.29
C LEU A 56 -3.47 9.22 1.94
N VAL A 57 -2.22 9.68 1.89
CA VAL A 57 -1.51 10.00 0.65
C VAL A 57 -1.39 8.76 -0.22
N GLN A 58 -1.02 7.63 0.36
CA GLN A 58 -0.96 6.36 -0.35
C GLN A 58 -2.35 5.94 -0.87
N GLY A 59 -3.38 5.99 -0.04
CA GLY A 59 -4.75 5.65 -0.45
C GLY A 59 -5.31 6.58 -1.52
N VAL A 60 -4.98 7.87 -1.48
CA VAL A 60 -5.34 8.85 -2.53
C VAL A 60 -4.58 8.55 -3.82
N LEU A 61 -3.29 8.23 -3.75
CA LEU A 61 -2.50 7.82 -4.92
C LEU A 61 -3.08 6.56 -5.57
N GLU A 62 -3.37 5.52 -4.79
CA GLU A 62 -3.99 4.28 -5.27
C GLU A 62 -5.36 4.57 -5.93
N LYS A 63 -6.18 5.44 -5.33
CA LYS A 63 -7.47 5.84 -5.91
C LYS A 63 -7.32 6.69 -7.17
N LEU A 64 -6.30 7.54 -7.25
CA LEU A 64 -5.98 8.32 -8.45
C LEU A 64 -5.45 7.43 -9.57
N GLU A 65 -4.63 6.44 -9.26
CA GLU A 65 -4.15 5.43 -10.23
C GLU A 65 -5.31 4.58 -10.74
N GLU A 66 -6.22 4.14 -9.86
CA GLU A 66 -7.44 3.43 -10.24
C GLU A 66 -8.35 4.30 -11.12
N ALA A 67 -8.52 5.59 -10.77
CA ALA A 67 -9.34 6.52 -11.54
C ALA A 67 -8.70 6.86 -12.89
N ASN A 68 -7.39 7.06 -12.95
CA ASN A 68 -6.64 7.32 -14.18
C ASN A 68 -6.61 6.05 -15.06
N PHE A 69 -6.56 4.86 -14.45
CA PHE A 69 -6.74 3.60 -15.14
C PHE A 69 -8.16 3.47 -15.71
N ALA A 70 -9.19 3.80 -14.92
CA ALA A 70 -10.58 3.80 -15.38
C ALA A 70 -10.79 4.83 -16.50
N GLU A 71 -10.21 6.03 -16.40
CA GLU A 71 -10.28 7.07 -17.41
C GLU A 71 -9.56 6.65 -18.70
N LYS A 72 -8.38 6.04 -18.63
CA LYS A 72 -7.67 5.49 -19.80
C LYS A 72 -8.43 4.34 -20.45
N VAL A 73 -9.12 3.51 -19.67
CA VAL A 73 -10.00 2.44 -20.15
C VAL A 73 -11.28 3.01 -20.80
N VAL A 74 -11.82 4.11 -20.28
CA VAL A 74 -13.05 4.75 -20.78
C VAL A 74 -12.77 5.65 -21.99
N THR A 75 -11.60 6.29 -22.06
CA THR A 75 -11.19 7.15 -23.19
C THR A 75 -10.51 6.37 -24.32
N GLY A 76 -10.11 5.11 -24.09
CA GLY A 76 -9.67 4.19 -25.13
C GLY A 76 -8.42 4.62 -25.89
N SER A 77 -7.61 5.54 -25.35
CA SER A 77 -6.41 6.03 -26.04
C SER A 77 -5.18 5.85 -25.13
N PRO A 78 -4.48 4.70 -25.21
CA PRO A 78 -3.10 4.66 -24.77
C PRO A 78 -2.32 5.72 -25.57
N GLU A 79 -1.44 6.49 -24.93
CA GLU A 79 -0.54 7.39 -25.65
C GLU A 79 0.19 6.58 -26.73
N ILE A 80 -0.18 6.81 -27.99
CA ILE A 80 0.38 6.12 -29.14
C ILE A 80 1.78 6.68 -29.35
N THR A 81 2.76 6.08 -28.68
CA THR A 81 4.17 6.38 -28.90
C THR A 81 4.68 5.56 -30.07
N THR A 82 5.46 6.22 -30.94
CA THR A 82 6.14 5.55 -32.08
C THR A 82 7.44 4.88 -31.67
N GLU A 83 7.85 5.06 -30.41
CA GLU A 83 9.05 4.50 -29.82
C GLU A 83 8.82 3.07 -29.32
N TRP A 84 9.91 2.29 -29.22
CA TRP A 84 9.87 0.94 -28.67
C TRP A 84 9.81 1.00 -27.14
N VAL A 85 8.69 0.54 -26.59
CA VAL A 85 8.43 0.44 -25.15
C VAL A 85 8.68 -1.00 -24.68
N GLY A 86 9.51 -1.16 -23.65
CA GLY A 86 9.78 -2.47 -23.04
C GLY A 86 8.59 -2.97 -22.22
N ILE A 87 8.23 -4.24 -22.41
CA ILE A 87 7.18 -4.92 -21.65
C ILE A 87 7.83 -5.91 -20.69
N GLU A 88 7.66 -5.63 -19.41
CA GLU A 88 8.18 -6.44 -18.31
C GLU A 88 7.14 -7.38 -17.70
N SER A 89 5.84 -7.09 -17.89
CA SER A 89 4.75 -7.82 -17.24
C SER A 89 3.46 -7.85 -18.05
N LEU A 90 2.57 -8.77 -17.67
CA LEU A 90 1.21 -8.86 -18.21
C LEU A 90 0.41 -7.58 -17.97
N SER A 91 0.60 -6.95 -16.81
CA SER A 91 -0.03 -5.69 -16.44
C SER A 91 0.42 -4.56 -17.38
N ALA A 92 1.73 -4.46 -17.66
CA ALA A 92 2.29 -3.51 -18.60
C ALA A 92 1.75 -3.71 -20.03
N LEU A 93 1.67 -4.98 -20.49
CA LEU A 93 1.06 -5.30 -21.78
C LEU A 93 -0.40 -4.85 -21.85
N ARG A 94 -1.18 -5.13 -20.80
CA ARG A 94 -2.60 -4.74 -20.73
C ARG A 94 -2.78 -3.23 -20.74
N ALA A 95 -1.92 -2.50 -20.04
CA ALA A 95 -1.97 -1.04 -20.01
C ALA A 95 -1.72 -0.43 -21.40
N MET A 96 -0.84 -1.05 -22.19
CA MET A 96 -0.50 -0.57 -23.53
C MET A 96 -1.51 -0.98 -24.61
N VAL A 97 -1.86 -2.27 -24.64
CA VAL A 97 -2.62 -2.87 -25.75
C VAL A 97 -4.12 -2.98 -25.43
N GLY A 98 -4.50 -2.86 -24.15
CA GLY A 98 -5.88 -3.00 -23.68
C GLY A 98 -6.38 -4.44 -23.69
N GLY A 99 -7.71 -4.58 -23.78
CA GLY A 99 -8.40 -5.88 -23.90
C GLY A 99 -8.86 -6.50 -22.57
N ARG A 100 -9.56 -7.64 -22.69
CA ARG A 100 -10.07 -8.39 -21.52
C ARG A 100 -8.94 -9.14 -20.83
N PHE A 101 -8.79 -8.94 -19.52
CA PHE A 101 -7.72 -9.55 -18.72
C PHE A 101 -7.67 -11.06 -18.84
N HIS A 102 -8.81 -11.74 -18.81
CA HIS A 102 -8.88 -13.20 -18.90
C HIS A 102 -8.28 -13.73 -20.21
N SER A 103 -8.67 -13.17 -21.36
CA SER A 103 -8.13 -13.60 -22.67
C SER A 103 -6.66 -13.27 -22.84
N LEU A 104 -6.20 -12.14 -22.28
CA LEU A 104 -4.80 -11.74 -22.37
C LEU A 104 -3.92 -12.64 -21.50
N LYS A 105 -4.38 -12.96 -20.28
CA LYS A 105 -3.69 -13.87 -19.36
C LYS A 105 -3.52 -15.26 -19.98
N THR A 106 -4.53 -15.81 -20.64
CA THR A 106 -4.44 -17.11 -21.31
C THR A 106 -3.34 -17.10 -22.37
N ARG A 107 -3.36 -16.13 -23.29
CA ARG A 107 -2.34 -15.98 -24.35
C ARG A 107 -0.93 -15.76 -23.81
N TRP A 108 -0.82 -15.03 -22.70
CA TRP A 108 0.44 -14.77 -22.02
C TRP A 108 1.07 -16.06 -21.47
N VAL A 109 0.26 -16.88 -20.80
CA VAL A 109 0.70 -18.18 -20.26
C VAL A 109 1.02 -19.15 -21.39
N GLU A 110 0.20 -19.20 -22.44
CA GLU A 110 0.44 -20.04 -23.63
C GLU A 110 1.75 -19.70 -24.33
N ALA A 111 2.16 -18.41 -24.33
CA ALA A 111 3.45 -17.97 -24.85
C ALA A 111 4.65 -18.33 -23.94
N GLY A 112 4.42 -18.99 -22.80
CA GLY A 112 5.46 -19.35 -21.83
C GLY A 112 5.97 -18.15 -21.02
N LEU A 113 5.24 -17.04 -20.98
CA LEU A 113 5.65 -15.84 -20.25
C LEU A 113 5.27 -15.93 -18.76
N PRO A 114 6.12 -15.40 -17.86
CA PRO A 114 5.90 -15.52 -16.42
C PRO A 114 4.72 -14.66 -15.94
N LEU A 115 3.91 -15.19 -15.02
CA LEU A 115 2.82 -14.43 -14.39
C LEU A 115 3.26 -13.65 -13.15
N LYS A 116 4.44 -13.92 -12.59
CA LYS A 116 4.91 -13.35 -11.33
C LYS A 116 5.74 -12.09 -11.56
N GLU A 117 5.25 -10.97 -11.07
CA GLU A 117 6.07 -9.82 -10.68
C GLU A 117 6.93 -10.23 -9.48
N HIS A 118 8.22 -10.46 -9.70
CA HIS A 118 9.17 -10.55 -8.61
C HIS A 118 10.20 -9.43 -8.77
N ARG A 119 10.05 -8.40 -7.92
CA ARG A 119 11.12 -7.45 -7.59
C ARG A 119 12.43 -8.24 -7.42
N GLY A 120 13.38 -8.03 -8.31
CA GLY A 120 14.75 -8.52 -8.18
C GLY A 120 15.05 -9.90 -8.75
N ASP A 121 14.06 -10.66 -9.23
CA ASP A 121 14.36 -11.90 -9.96
C ASP A 121 14.67 -11.55 -11.41
N LYS A 122 15.90 -11.86 -11.83
CA LYS A 122 16.21 -11.92 -13.26
C LYS A 122 15.32 -13.01 -13.83
N VAL A 123 14.22 -12.61 -14.47
CA VAL A 123 13.42 -13.53 -15.27
C VAL A 123 14.32 -14.01 -16.40
N THR A 124 14.99 -15.13 -16.19
CA THR A 124 15.41 -15.98 -17.29
C THR A 124 14.12 -16.35 -18.01
N LEU A 125 13.94 -15.84 -19.24
CA LEU A 125 12.97 -16.40 -20.17
C LEU A 125 13.15 -17.92 -20.12
N GLY A 126 12.22 -18.62 -19.48
CA GLY A 126 12.05 -20.05 -19.73
C GLY A 126 11.86 -20.23 -21.24
N GLU A 127 12.12 -21.44 -21.76
CA GLU A 127 11.95 -21.72 -23.19
C GLU A 127 10.61 -21.19 -23.67
N LEU A 128 10.67 -20.10 -24.44
CA LEU A 128 9.50 -19.41 -24.98
C LEU A 128 8.75 -20.41 -25.86
N ASP A 129 7.45 -20.61 -25.59
CA ASP A 129 6.65 -21.47 -26.45
C ASP A 129 6.44 -20.77 -27.80
N LYS A 130 7.01 -21.34 -28.86
CA LYS A 130 6.98 -20.73 -30.19
C LYS A 130 5.55 -20.57 -30.71
N SER A 131 4.66 -21.51 -30.43
CA SER A 131 3.29 -21.49 -30.91
C SER A 131 2.50 -20.40 -30.20
N GLY A 132 2.55 -20.38 -28.86
CA GLY A 132 1.90 -19.37 -28.05
C GLY A 132 2.44 -17.97 -28.31
N TRP A 133 3.76 -17.83 -28.54
CA TRP A 133 4.36 -16.56 -28.92
C TRP A 133 3.83 -16.02 -30.26
N ILE A 134 3.70 -16.88 -31.28
CA ILE A 134 3.13 -16.48 -32.58
C ILE A 134 1.68 -16.02 -32.40
N GLU A 135 0.90 -16.74 -31.60
CA GLU A 135 -0.49 -16.36 -31.35
C GLU A 135 -0.63 -15.05 -30.56
N LEU A 136 0.22 -14.84 -29.57
CA LEU A 136 0.29 -13.60 -28.80
C LEU A 136 0.67 -12.43 -29.70
N THR A 137 1.75 -12.53 -30.46
CA THR A 137 2.20 -11.45 -31.37
C THR A 137 1.21 -11.16 -32.49
N SER A 138 0.53 -12.19 -33.03
CA SER A 138 -0.56 -12.01 -34.00
C SER A 138 -1.74 -11.26 -33.39
N TRP A 139 -2.10 -11.58 -32.14
CA TRP A 139 -3.15 -10.87 -31.43
C TRP A 139 -2.78 -9.41 -31.16
N ILE A 140 -1.57 -9.15 -30.68
CA ILE A 140 -1.04 -7.79 -30.45
C ILE A 140 -1.02 -6.99 -31.77
N SER A 141 -0.60 -7.62 -32.87
CA SER A 141 -0.59 -7.00 -34.20
C SER A 141 -1.98 -6.56 -34.66
N LYS A 142 -3.01 -7.35 -34.38
CA LYS A 142 -4.41 -6.98 -34.67
C LYS A 142 -4.89 -5.78 -33.85
N GLN A 143 -4.26 -5.48 -32.73
CA GLN A 143 -4.53 -4.29 -31.93
C GLN A 143 -3.76 -3.04 -32.45
N GLY A 144 -2.98 -3.16 -33.52
CA GLY A 144 -2.23 -2.06 -34.11
C GLY A 144 -0.86 -1.82 -33.46
N PHE A 145 -0.23 -2.87 -32.93
CA PHE A 145 1.10 -2.81 -32.32
C PHE A 145 2.07 -3.76 -33.02
N GLU A 146 3.33 -3.35 -33.15
CA GLU A 146 4.41 -4.24 -33.57
C GLU A 146 5.13 -4.80 -32.35
N VAL A 147 5.58 -6.05 -32.45
CA VAL A 147 6.26 -6.78 -31.36
C VAL A 147 7.63 -7.23 -31.81
N ARG A 148 8.64 -7.05 -30.96
CA ARG A 148 9.96 -7.66 -31.15
C ARG A 148 10.52 -8.22 -29.85
N LEU A 149 11.25 -9.33 -29.94
CA LEU A 149 12.04 -9.84 -28.82
C LEU A 149 13.28 -8.96 -28.64
N CYS A 150 13.61 -8.61 -27.40
CA CYS A 150 14.81 -7.85 -27.07
C CYS A 150 15.58 -8.57 -25.96
N PRO A 151 16.43 -9.55 -26.30
CA PRO A 151 17.17 -10.33 -25.30
C PRO A 151 18.22 -9.49 -24.56
N ASP A 152 18.63 -8.35 -25.13
CA ASP A 152 19.72 -7.53 -24.62
C ASP A 152 19.28 -6.46 -23.60
N ARG A 153 17.97 -6.26 -23.42
CA ARG A 153 17.45 -5.25 -22.48
C ARG A 153 17.11 -5.88 -21.13
N PRO A 154 17.90 -5.61 -20.07
CA PRO A 154 17.64 -6.17 -18.76
C PRO A 154 16.26 -5.72 -18.24
N GLY A 155 15.44 -6.67 -17.81
CA GLY A 155 14.12 -6.43 -17.24
C GLY A 155 12.96 -6.38 -18.24
N SER A 156 13.22 -6.35 -19.56
CA SER A 156 12.16 -6.42 -20.58
C SER A 156 12.07 -7.82 -21.20
N LEU A 157 10.86 -8.34 -21.34
CA LEU A 157 10.60 -9.63 -22.00
C LEU A 157 10.57 -9.47 -23.53
N PHE A 158 9.94 -8.38 -23.97
CA PHE A 158 9.84 -7.98 -25.37
C PHE A 158 9.53 -6.49 -25.44
N GLU A 159 9.52 -5.94 -26.64
CA GLU A 159 9.20 -4.54 -26.87
C GLU A 159 8.01 -4.40 -27.80
N LEU A 160 7.25 -3.33 -27.58
CA LEU A 160 6.10 -2.92 -28.37
C LEU A 160 6.29 -1.52 -28.93
N ARG A 161 5.77 -1.27 -30.11
CA ARG A 161 5.52 0.09 -30.61
C ARG A 161 4.19 0.14 -31.33
N SER A 162 3.62 1.31 -31.49
CA SER A 162 2.45 1.44 -32.37
C SER A 162 2.84 1.18 -33.82
N ALA A 163 2.09 0.30 -34.48
CA ALA A 163 2.14 0.16 -35.93
C ALA A 163 1.45 1.40 -36.50
N LYS A 164 2.21 2.29 -37.16
CA LYS A 164 1.62 3.40 -37.91
C LYS A 164 0.52 2.83 -38.82
N ARG A 165 -0.74 3.18 -38.57
CA ARG A 165 -1.80 2.96 -39.57
C ARG A 165 -1.40 3.80 -40.78
N GLN A 166 -0.98 3.16 -41.86
CA GLN A 166 -1.15 3.77 -43.17
C GLN A 166 -2.67 3.88 -43.37
N GLU A 167 -3.11 5.12 -43.58
CA GLU A 167 -4.49 5.53 -43.82
C GLU A 167 -5.21 4.69 -44.88
#